data_AF-A0A8T3NVE0-F1
#
_entry.id   AF-A0A8T3NVE0-F1
#
_cell.length_a   1.000
_cell.length_b   1.000
_cell.length_c   1.000
_cell.angle_alpha   90.00
_cell.angle_beta   90.00
_cell.angle_gamma   90.00
#
_symmetry.space_group_name_H-M   'P 1'
#
loop_
_entity.id
_entity.type
_entity.pdbx_description
1 polymer ?
#
loop_
_entity_poly.entity_id
_entity_poly.type
_entity_poly.pdbx_seq_one_letter_code
_entity_poly.pdbx_strand_id
1 'polypeptide(L)'
;DLSASGSLSTWISTGRPIVTSDLPQFREYDALVPGALRIFRPLTAQAFADGVRQALDEVPPPQDERVIRLRDHLLTPRAVEAYEAVYREALATDEGPTSPDR
;
A
#
# COMPACT_ATOMS: atom_id res chain seq x y z
N ASP A 1 -3.13 -10.52 3.24
CA ASP A 1 -3.57 -9.43 2.36
C ASP A 1 -3.27 -8.07 2.92
N LEU A 2 -2.31 -7.38 2.29
CA LEU A 2 -2.06 -5.95 2.51
C LEU A 2 -3.15 -5.15 1.80
N SER A 3 -4.37 -5.17 2.35
CA SER A 3 -5.41 -4.24 1.91
C SER A 3 -5.10 -2.88 2.52
N ALA A 4 -4.55 -1.97 1.72
CA ALA A 4 -4.59 -0.56 2.06
C ALA A 4 -6.07 -0.15 2.14
N SER A 5 -6.49 0.51 3.22
CA SER A 5 -7.82 1.14 3.22
C SER A 5 -7.92 2.04 1.99
N GLY A 6 -9.11 2.14 1.37
CA GLY A 6 -9.28 2.98 0.17
C GLY A 6 -8.81 4.43 0.38
N SER A 7 -8.91 4.94 1.62
CA SER A 7 -8.33 6.22 2.02
C SER A 7 -6.79 6.27 1.92
N LEU A 8 -6.07 5.23 2.33
CA LEU A 8 -4.61 5.18 2.24
C LEU A 8 -4.13 5.07 0.80
N SER A 9 -4.79 4.25 -0.03
CA SER A 9 -4.51 4.18 -1.47
C SER A 9 -4.72 5.53 -2.15
N THR A 10 -5.74 6.29 -1.72
CA THR A 10 -5.99 7.65 -2.19
C THR A 10 -4.84 8.59 -1.83
N TRP A 11 -4.32 8.52 -0.60
CA TRP A 11 -3.18 9.36 -0.20
C TRP A 11 -1.91 9.01 -1.00
N ILE A 12 -1.63 7.72 -1.17
CA ILE A 12 -0.46 7.25 -1.94
C ILE A 12 -0.55 7.67 -3.41
N SER A 13 -1.75 7.67 -4.02
CA SER A 13 -1.92 8.06 -5.43
C SER A 13 -1.60 9.52 -5.71
N THR A 14 -1.67 10.40 -4.69
CA THR A 14 -1.29 11.81 -4.84
C THR A 14 0.19 12.02 -5.14
N GLY A 15 1.04 11.02 -4.86
CA GLY A 15 2.49 11.13 -4.98
C GLY A 15 3.10 12.18 -4.06
N ARG A 16 2.37 12.64 -3.04
CA ARG A 16 2.86 13.62 -2.06
C ARG A 16 3.49 12.91 -0.86
N PRO A 17 4.41 13.56 -0.13
CA PRO A 17 4.97 12.95 1.06
C PRO A 17 3.90 12.63 2.11
N ILE A 18 4.05 11.48 2.78
CA ILE A 18 3.10 10.98 3.79
C ILE A 18 3.81 10.88 5.13
N VAL A 19 3.26 11.53 6.15
CA VAL A 19 3.67 11.38 7.56
C VAL A 19 2.69 10.43 8.23
N THR A 20 3.21 9.40 8.91
CA THR A 20 2.38 8.37 9.53
C THR A 20 2.97 7.87 10.84
N SER A 21 2.12 7.30 11.69
CA SER A 21 2.57 6.64 12.91
C SER A 21 3.25 5.31 12.60
N ASP A 22 3.97 4.78 13.59
CA ASP A 22 4.65 3.50 13.47
C ASP A 22 3.73 2.29 13.69
N LEU A 23 2.94 1.96 12.67
CA LEU A 23 2.14 0.74 12.63
C LEU A 23 2.81 -0.34 11.77
N PRO A 24 2.59 -1.64 12.06
CA PRO A 24 3.19 -2.75 11.30
C PRO A 24 3.02 -2.63 9.77
N GLN A 25 1.82 -2.30 9.30
CA GLN A 25 1.53 -2.10 7.87
C GLN A 25 2.43 -1.04 7.22
N PHE A 26 2.72 0.05 7.92
CA PHE A 26 3.58 1.12 7.38
C PHE A 26 5.05 0.71 7.36
N ARG A 27 5.49 -0.13 8.31
CA ARG A 27 6.84 -0.73 8.26
C ARG A 27 7.00 -1.64 7.06
N GLU A 28 5.96 -2.39 6.69
CA GLU A 28 5.97 -3.24 5.50
C GLU A 28 6.08 -2.40 4.22
N TYR A 29 5.33 -1.29 4.14
CA TYR A 29 5.41 -0.38 2.99
C TYR A 29 6.76 0.34 2.90
N ASP A 30 7.32 0.77 4.04
CA ASP A 30 8.66 1.35 4.08
C ASP A 30 9.74 0.30 3.76
N ALA A 31 9.54 -0.98 4.11
CA ALA A 31 10.45 -2.06 3.69
C ALA A 31 10.40 -2.32 2.17
N LEU A 32 9.22 -2.16 1.54
CA LEU A 32 9.08 -2.27 0.09
C LEU A 32 9.81 -1.14 -0.64
N VAL A 33 9.64 0.10 -0.16
CA VAL A 33 10.32 1.28 -0.70
C VAL A 33 10.82 2.16 0.46
N PRO A 34 12.10 2.01 0.86
CA PRO A 34 12.66 2.76 1.99
C PRO A 34 12.52 4.28 1.83
N GLY A 35 11.94 4.91 2.85
CA GLY A 35 11.72 6.35 2.91
C GLY A 35 10.50 6.84 2.12
N ALA A 36 9.66 5.94 1.59
CA ALA A 36 8.39 6.33 0.97
C ALA A 36 7.40 6.90 2.01
N LEU A 37 7.50 6.46 3.27
CA LEU A 37 6.70 6.97 4.37
C LEU A 37 7.60 7.62 5.42
N ARG A 38 7.21 8.79 5.92
CA ARG A 38 7.85 9.44 7.07
C ARG A 38 7.20 8.91 8.34
N ILE A 39 7.78 7.85 8.90
CA ILE A 39 7.24 7.18 10.10
C ILE A 39 7.75 7.89 11.35
N PHE A 40 6.85 8.52 12.11
CA PHE A 40 7.21 9.17 13.37
C PHE A 40 7.09 8.22 14.57
N ARG A 41 7.99 8.41 15.54
CA ARG A 41 8.04 7.69 16.81
C ARG A 41 8.58 8.65 17.90
N PRO A 42 8.11 8.54 19.15
CA PRO A 42 7.01 7.71 19.65
C PRO A 42 5.62 8.21 19.19
N LEU A 43 4.55 7.46 19.46
CA LEU A 43 3.17 7.87 19.15
C LEU A 43 2.69 8.99 20.09
N THR A 44 3.22 10.21 19.87
CA THR A 44 2.88 11.40 20.64
C THR A 44 2.54 12.56 19.71
N ALA A 45 1.73 13.51 20.21
CA ALA A 45 1.38 14.71 19.46
C ALA A 45 2.62 15.53 19.05
N GLN A 46 3.63 15.58 19.92
CA GLN A 46 4.88 16.29 19.65
C GLN A 46 5.67 15.65 18.50
N ALA A 47 5.87 14.33 18.53
CA ALA A 47 6.59 13.63 17.47
C ALA A 47 5.86 13.74 16.11
N PHE A 48 4.53 13.70 16.13
CA PHE A 48 3.72 13.96 14.93
C PHE A 48 3.94 15.39 14.40
N ALA A 49 3.85 16.40 15.27
CA ALA A 49 4.04 17.80 14.89
C ALA A 49 5.44 18.06 14.31
N ASP A 50 6.47 17.43 14.87
CA ASP A 50 7.84 17.53 14.38
C ASP A 50 8.00 16.87 13.00
N GLY A 51 7.40 15.69 12.80
CA GLY A 51 7.38 15.01 11.50
C GLY A 51 6.64 15.80 10.41
N VAL A 52 5.51 16.45 10.76
CA VAL A 52 4.78 17.34 9.84
C VAL A 52 5.61 18.58 9.50
N ARG A 53 6.25 19.21 10.49
CA ARG A 53 7.09 20.39 10.25
C ARG A 53 8.26 20.06 9.32
N GLN A 54 8.98 18.97 9.58
CA GLN A 54 10.04 18.49 8.70
C GLN A 54 9.54 18.25 7.28
N ALA A 55 8.34 17.65 7.15
CA ALA A 55 7.73 17.39 5.85
C ALA A 55 7.36 18.65 5.05
N LEU A 56 7.11 19.77 5.74
CA LEU A 56 6.77 21.06 5.15
C LEU A 56 8.00 21.93 4.85
N ASP A 57 9.05 21.81 5.67
CA ASP A 57 10.30 22.58 5.54
C ASP A 57 11.15 22.07 4.37
N GLU A 58 11.05 20.79 4.03
CA GLU A 58 11.55 20.26 2.76
C GLU A 58 10.67 20.82 1.65
N VAL A 59 11.19 21.74 0.80
CA VAL A 59 10.49 22.15 -0.44
C VAL A 59 10.21 20.88 -1.23
N PRO A 60 8.97 20.37 -1.24
CA PRO A 60 8.75 19.07 -1.81
C PRO A 60 8.90 19.26 -3.32
N PRO A 61 9.63 18.37 -4.03
CA PRO A 61 9.41 18.26 -5.47
C PRO A 61 7.90 18.09 -5.71
N PRO A 62 7.38 18.52 -6.89
CA PRO A 62 5.96 18.42 -7.20
C PRO A 62 5.35 17.04 -6.90
N GLN A 63 6.18 16.00 -6.94
CA GLN A 63 5.87 14.65 -6.47
C GLN A 63 7.10 14.02 -5.79
N ASP A 64 6.90 13.22 -4.74
CA ASP A 64 7.91 12.39 -4.11
C ASP A 64 8.06 11.07 -4.88
N GLU A 65 9.21 10.88 -5.53
CA GLU A 65 9.50 9.69 -6.33
C GLU A 65 9.39 8.38 -5.56
N ARG A 66 9.67 8.39 -4.24
CA ARG A 66 9.59 7.19 -3.41
C ARG A 66 8.13 6.80 -3.19
N VAL A 67 7.26 7.77 -2.99
CA VAL A 67 5.80 7.56 -2.89
C VAL A 67 5.25 7.07 -4.23
N ILE A 68 5.73 7.61 -5.36
CA ILE A 68 5.38 7.11 -6.70
C ILE A 68 5.80 5.65 -6.88
N ARG A 69 7.03 5.28 -6.51
CA ARG A 69 7.47 3.89 -6.59
C ARG A 69 6.63 2.97 -5.70
N LEU A 70 6.33 3.40 -4.48
CA LEU A 70 5.45 2.65 -3.59
C LEU A 70 4.06 2.47 -4.20
N ARG A 71 3.49 3.53 -4.78
CA ARG A 71 2.24 3.47 -5.54
C ARG A 71 2.32 2.42 -6.64
N ASP A 72 3.39 2.42 -7.44
CA ASP A 72 3.53 1.50 -8.57
C ASP A 72 3.70 0.05 -8.10
N HIS A 73 4.35 -0.18 -6.94
CA HIS A 73 4.38 -1.49 -6.28
C HIS A 73 3.00 -1.96 -5.80
N LEU A 74 2.16 -1.04 -5.30
CA LEU A 74 0.85 -1.37 -4.74
C LEU A 74 -0.27 -1.42 -5.80
N LEU A 75 -0.17 -0.65 -6.88
CA LEU A 75 -1.14 -0.60 -7.99
C LEU A 75 -0.83 -1.62 -9.11
N THR A 76 0.01 -2.61 -8.84
CA THR A 76 0.48 -3.53 -9.89
C THR A 76 -0.70 -4.32 -10.51
N PRO A 77 -0.68 -4.56 -11.84
CA PRO A 77 -1.44 -5.64 -12.49
C PRO A 77 -1.42 -6.97 -11.73
N ARG A 78 -0.36 -7.25 -10.97
CA ARG A 78 -0.23 -8.40 -10.07
C ARG A 78 -1.35 -8.55 -9.04
N ALA A 79 -1.98 -7.48 -8.57
CA ALA A 79 -3.14 -7.62 -7.70
C ALA A 79 -4.32 -8.22 -8.48
N VAL A 80 -4.57 -7.73 -9.68
CA VAL A 80 -5.59 -8.28 -10.59
C VAL A 80 -5.22 -9.70 -11.02
N GLU A 81 -3.97 -9.96 -11.41
CA GLU A 81 -3.48 -11.29 -11.79
C GLU A 81 -3.57 -12.29 -10.62
N ALA A 82 -3.31 -11.86 -9.38
CA ALA A 82 -3.46 -12.69 -8.20
C ALA A 82 -4.94 -13.01 -7.94
N TYR A 83 -5.83 -12.02 -8.05
CA TYR A 83 -7.27 -12.28 -7.96
C TYR A 83 -7.75 -13.19 -9.09
N GLU A 84 -7.29 -12.97 -10.32
CA GLU A 84 -7.63 -13.81 -11.47
C GLU A 84 -7.14 -15.25 -11.30
N ALA A 85 -5.94 -15.45 -10.74
CA ALA A 85 -5.41 -16.77 -10.44
C ALA A 85 -6.28 -17.50 -9.40
N VAL A 86 -6.69 -16.81 -8.33
CA VAL A 86 -7.62 -17.36 -7.32
C VAL A 86 -8.96 -17.72 -7.96
N TYR A 87 -9.52 -16.85 -8.81
CA TYR A 87 -10.77 -17.15 -9.52
C TYR A 87 -10.62 -18.34 -10.48
N ARG A 88 -9.51 -18.43 -11.21
CA ARG A 88 -9.22 -19.58 -12.09
C ARG A 88 -9.11 -20.88 -11.31
N GLU A 89 -8.45 -20.87 -10.16
CA GLU A 89 -8.34 -22.04 -9.29
C GLU A 89 -9.71 -22.48 -8.76
N ALA A 90 -10.54 -21.54 -8.31
CA ALA A 90 -11.89 -21.81 -7.83
C ALA A 90 -12.80 -22.40 -8.93
N LEU A 91 -12.73 -21.86 -10.15
CA LEU A 91 -13.50 -22.38 -11.29
C LEU A 91 -13.00 -23.77 -11.71
N ALA A 92 -11.69 -24.02 -11.68
CA ALA A 92 -11.12 -25.33 -11.99
C ALA A 92 -11.47 -26.40 -10.93
N THR A 93 -11.80 -26.00 -9.70
CA THR A 93 -12.30 -26.91 -8.64
C THR A 93 -13.82 -27.12 -8.71
N ASP A 94 -14.57 -26.18 -9.28
CA ASP A 94 -16.03 -26.29 -9.48
C ASP A 94 -16.39 -27.11 -10.74
N GLU A 95 -15.49 -27.24 -11.72
CA GLU A 95 -15.63 -28.13 -12.89
C GLU A 95 -15.27 -29.62 -12.62
N GLY A 96 -15.46 -30.10 -11.38
CA GLY A 96 -15.54 -31.53 -11.06
C GLY A 96 -16.87 -32.15 -11.55
N PRO A 97 -16.89 -33.42 -11.97
CA PRO A 97 -17.66 -33.87 -13.13
C PRO A 97 -19.16 -33.65 -13.02
N THR A 98 -19.74 -33.08 -14.07
CA THR A 98 -21.16 -33.24 -14.39
C THR A 98 -21.46 -34.74 -14.55
N SER A 99 -22.06 -35.28 -13.48
CA SER A 99 -22.76 -36.55 -13.25
C SER A 99 -22.85 -37.57 -14.40
N PRO A 100 -22.59 -38.88 -14.17
CA PRO A 100 -23.27 -39.92 -14.91
C PRO A 100 -24.42 -40.48 -14.07
N ASP A 101 -25.63 -40.40 -14.63
CA ASP A 101 -26.79 -41.28 -14.42
C ASP A 101 -26.70 -42.32 -13.29
N ARG A 102 -27.65 -42.23 -12.34
CA ARG A 102 -28.52 -43.36 -11.92
C ARG A 102 -29.64 -42.91 -10.98
#